data_AF-A0A7X0HTS6-F1
#
_entry.id   AF-A0A7X0HTS6-F1
#
_cell.length_a   1.000
_cell.length_b   1.000
_cell.length_c   1.000
_cell.angle_alpha   90.00
_cell.angle_beta   90.00
_cell.angle_gamma   90.00
#
_symmetry.space_group_name_H-M   'P 1'
#
loop_
_entity.id
_entity.type
_entity.pdbx_description
1 polymer ?
#
loop_
_entity_poly.entity_id
_entity_poly.type
_entity_poly.pdbx_seq_one_letter_code
_entity_poly.pdbx_strand_id
1 'polypeptide(L)'
;MPGTIQLNNRVPFQLIQDTSPISNQQMQYLHQICWENKWSNRTQIKIIRVARTISDLFEETSISEQALKEAIEWKMFSNHFMNGEKDG
;
A
#
# COMPACT_ATOMS: atom_id res chain seq x y z
N MET A 1 25.48 -14.09 8.96
CA MET A 1 25.47 -12.82 8.19
C MET A 1 24.48 -11.89 8.88
N PRO A 2 24.83 -10.65 9.27
CA PRO A 2 23.84 -9.75 9.82
C PRO A 2 22.90 -9.34 8.68
N GLY A 3 21.72 -9.95 8.66
CA GLY A 3 20.68 -9.70 7.66
C GLY A 3 20.24 -8.25 7.77
N THR A 4 20.55 -7.46 6.75
CA THR A 4 20.10 -6.08 6.67
C THR A 4 18.58 -6.08 6.62
N ILE A 5 17.92 -5.57 7.67
CA ILE A 5 16.47 -5.37 7.68
C ILE A 5 16.16 -4.34 6.59
N GLN A 6 15.71 -4.82 5.42
CA GLN A 6 15.38 -3.94 4.30
C GLN A 6 13.93 -3.47 4.48
N LEU A 7 13.75 -2.15 4.57
CA LEU A 7 12.43 -1.55 4.73
C LEU A 7 11.57 -1.84 3.50
N ASN A 8 10.26 -2.03 3.72
CA ASN A 8 9.26 -2.23 2.66
C ASN A 8 9.23 -1.11 1.61
N ASN A 9 9.67 0.10 1.97
CA ASN A 9 9.79 1.22 1.04
C ASN A 9 11.01 1.15 0.10
N ARG A 10 12.00 0.30 0.41
CA ARG A 10 13.29 0.17 -0.28
C ARG A 10 13.46 -1.16 -1.03
N VAL A 11 12.62 -2.15 -0.77
CA VAL A 11 12.62 -3.41 -1.53
C VAL A 11 11.99 -3.24 -2.92
N PRO A 12 12.48 -3.98 -3.94
CA PRO A 12 11.80 -4.07 -5.23
C PRO A 12 10.35 -4.53 -5.06
N PHE A 13 9.44 -4.00 -5.88
CA PHE A 13 8.03 -4.40 -5.81
C PHE A 13 7.83 -5.89 -6.08
N GLN A 14 8.60 -6.45 -7.02
CA GLN A 14 8.57 -7.87 -7.32
C GLN A 14 8.88 -8.74 -6.09
N LEU A 15 9.84 -8.32 -5.26
CA LEU A 15 10.16 -9.03 -4.02
C LEU A 15 8.97 -9.02 -3.05
N ILE A 16 8.23 -7.91 -2.95
CA ILE A 16 7.00 -7.83 -2.14
C ILE A 16 5.95 -8.81 -2.66
N GLN A 17 5.78 -8.89 -3.99
CA GLN A 17 4.83 -9.83 -4.59
C GLN A 17 5.22 -11.30 -4.34
N ASP A 18 6.50 -11.61 -4.40
CA ASP A 18 7.03 -12.97 -4.21
C ASP A 18 6.96 -13.42 -2.75
N THR A 19 7.24 -12.52 -1.79
CA THR A 19 7.29 -12.88 -0.36
C THR A 19 5.99 -12.65 0.37
N SER A 20 5.08 -11.86 -0.20
CA SER A 20 3.87 -11.39 0.48
C SER A 20 2.75 -11.22 -0.52
N PRO A 21 2.18 -12.35 -0.97
CA PRO A 21 1.28 -12.36 -2.11
C PRO A 21 0.03 -11.54 -1.82
N ILE A 22 -0.25 -10.60 -2.72
CA ILE A 22 -1.54 -9.94 -2.82
C ILE A 22 -2.42 -10.78 -3.73
N SER A 23 -3.65 -11.06 -3.32
CA SER A 23 -4.56 -11.88 -4.12
C SER A 23 -4.99 -11.13 -5.40
N ASN A 24 -5.37 -11.88 -6.43
CA ASN A 24 -5.92 -11.29 -7.65
C ASN A 24 -7.15 -10.42 -7.37
N GLN A 25 -7.99 -10.83 -6.42
CA GLN A 25 -9.17 -10.07 -6.00
C GLN A 25 -8.78 -8.74 -5.34
N GLN A 26 -7.79 -8.76 -4.43
CA GLN A 26 -7.26 -7.56 -3.79
C GLN A 26 -6.61 -6.61 -4.81
N MET A 27 -5.88 -7.14 -5.79
CA MET A 27 -5.31 -6.34 -6.88
C MET A 27 -6.39 -5.69 -7.74
N GLN A 28 -7.42 -6.44 -8.14
CA GLN A 28 -8.54 -5.91 -8.91
C GLN A 28 -9.28 -4.81 -8.14
N TYR A 29 -9.58 -5.06 -6.87
CA TYR A 29 -10.18 -4.07 -5.96
C TYR A 29 -9.34 -2.79 -5.88
N LEU A 30 -8.03 -2.93 -5.66
CA LEU A 30 -7.13 -1.78 -5.58
C LEU A 30 -7.02 -1.04 -6.91
N HIS A 31 -6.98 -1.76 -8.04
CA HIS A 31 -6.99 -1.16 -9.38
C HIS A 31 -8.24 -0.31 -9.62
N GLN A 32 -9.41 -0.84 -9.27
CA GLN A 32 -10.67 -0.12 -9.41
C GLN A 32 -10.65 1.18 -8.59
N ILE A 33 -10.25 1.12 -7.32
CA ILE A 33 -10.15 2.32 -6.46
C ILE A 33 -9.16 3.34 -7.02
N CYS A 34 -7.99 2.89 -7.47
CA CYS A 34 -7.00 3.80 -8.06
C CYS A 34 -7.54 4.47 -9.33
N TRP A 35 -8.29 3.73 -10.16
CA TRP A 35 -8.93 4.26 -11.35
C TRP A 35 -9.99 5.32 -11.01
N GLU A 36 -10.90 5.02 -10.09
CA GLU A 36 -11.97 5.93 -9.64
C GLU A 36 -11.39 7.24 -9.06
N ASN A 37 -10.27 7.15 -8.34
CA ASN A 37 -9.61 8.29 -7.71
C ASN A 37 -8.53 8.96 -8.58
N LYS A 38 -8.36 8.53 -9.84
CA LYS A 38 -7.32 9.01 -10.77
C LYS A 38 -5.90 8.92 -10.18
N TRP A 39 -5.65 7.90 -9.37
CA TRP A 39 -4.34 7.64 -8.78
C TRP A 39 -3.45 6.85 -9.74
N SER A 40 -2.21 7.31 -9.87
CA SER A 40 -1.21 6.64 -10.71
C SER A 40 -0.87 5.22 -10.22
N ASN A 41 -0.35 4.37 -11.11
CA ASN A 41 0.25 3.08 -10.73
C ASN A 41 1.35 3.22 -9.67
N ARG A 42 2.07 4.36 -9.64
CA ARG A 42 3.05 4.64 -8.58
C ARG A 42 2.37 4.79 -7.21
N THR A 43 1.19 5.39 -7.16
CA THR A 43 0.37 5.46 -5.95
C THR A 43 -0.11 4.08 -5.53
N GLN A 44 -0.56 3.27 -6.48
CA GLN A 44 -0.95 1.89 -6.23
C GLN A 44 0.17 1.08 -5.55
N ILE A 45 1.39 1.12 -6.09
CA ILE A 45 2.57 0.47 -5.50
C ILE A 45 2.86 1.00 -4.09
N LYS A 46 2.69 2.31 -3.85
CA LYS A 46 2.87 2.90 -2.51
C LYS A 46 1.82 2.36 -1.53
N ILE A 47 0.56 2.25 -1.93
CA ILE A 47 -0.51 1.68 -1.11
C ILE A 47 -0.15 0.24 -0.74
N ILE A 48 0.27 -0.58 -1.70
CA ILE A 48 0.67 -1.98 -1.44
C ILE A 48 1.82 -2.05 -0.43
N ARG A 49 2.81 -1.16 -0.53
CA ARG A 49 3.92 -1.09 0.43
C ARG A 49 3.47 -0.72 1.83
N VAL A 50 2.51 0.20 1.96
CA VAL A 50 1.94 0.58 3.26
C VAL A 50 1.13 -0.58 3.83
N ALA A 51 0.25 -1.18 3.04
CA ALA A 51 -0.52 -2.36 3.43
C ALA A 51 0.41 -3.49 3.90
N ARG A 52 1.50 -3.74 3.17
CA ARG A 52 2.50 -4.72 3.59
C ARG A 52 3.14 -4.40 4.94
N THR A 53 3.45 -3.12 5.15
CA THR A 53 4.03 -2.63 6.41
C THR A 53 3.04 -2.80 7.57
N ILE A 54 1.75 -2.55 7.35
CA ILE A 54 0.72 -2.79 8.36
C ILE A 54 0.65 -4.28 8.69
N SER A 55 0.57 -5.16 7.68
CA SER A 55 0.60 -6.61 7.88
C SER A 55 1.86 -7.10 8.61
N ASP A 56 3.03 -6.51 8.36
CA ASP A 56 4.26 -6.82 9.12
C ASP A 56 4.14 -6.47 10.60
N LEU A 57 3.48 -5.36 10.96
CA LEU A 57 3.24 -4.98 12.35
C LEU A 57 2.31 -5.96 13.08
N PHE A 58 1.48 -6.70 12.34
CA PHE A 58 0.61 -7.76 12.85
C PHE A 58 1.19 -9.16 12.67
N GLU A 59 2.46 -9.28 12.27
CA GLU A 59 3.14 -10.55 12.00
C GLU A 59 2.44 -11.42 10.94
N GLU A 60 1.68 -10.80 10.03
CA GLU A 60 0.99 -11.48 8.95
C GLU A 60 1.94 -11.77 7.78
N THR A 61 1.86 -13.00 7.26
CA THR A 61 2.68 -13.46 6.13
C THR A 61 2.19 -12.95 4.78
N SER A 62 0.91 -12.60 4.68
CA SER A 62 0.26 -12.05 3.49
C SER A 62 -0.34 -10.68 3.79
N ILE A 63 -0.60 -9.90 2.74
CA ILE A 63 -1.31 -8.62 2.88
C ILE A 63 -2.78 -8.93 3.20
N SER A 64 -3.23 -8.58 4.41
CA SER A 64 -4.64 -8.74 4.79
C SER A 64 -5.53 -7.70 4.10
N GLU A 65 -6.83 -8.01 4.01
CA GLU A 65 -7.82 -7.07 3.49
C GLU A 65 -7.91 -5.80 4.35
N GLN A 66 -7.78 -5.95 5.68
CA GLN A 66 -7.81 -4.86 6.65
C GLN A 66 -6.62 -3.92 6.42
N ALA A 67 -5.41 -4.47 6.31
CA ALA A 67 -4.22 -3.68 6.02
C ALA A 67 -4.32 -2.93 4.69
N LEU A 68 -4.91 -3.55 3.66
CA LEU A 68 -5.14 -2.91 2.37
C LEU A 68 -6.15 -1.75 2.47
N LYS A 69 -7.27 -1.95 3.18
CA LYS A 69 -8.28 -0.90 3.40
C LYS A 69 -7.70 0.28 4.16
N GLU A 70 -6.98 0.03 5.25
CA GLU A 70 -6.34 1.08 6.05
C GLU A 70 -5.32 1.89 5.24
N ALA A 71 -4.51 1.21 4.42
CA ALA A 71 -3.55 1.89 3.53
C ALA A 71 -4.25 2.80 2.49
N ILE A 72 -5.42 2.40 1.98
CA ILE A 72 -6.23 3.21 1.07
C ILE A 72 -6.81 4.41 1.81
N GLU A 73 -7.36 4.22 3.01
CA GLU A 73 -7.91 5.28 3.84
C GLU A 73 -6.84 6.34 4.15
N TRP A 74 -5.63 5.93 4.54
CA TRP A 74 -4.52 6.87 4.74
C TRP A 74 -4.19 7.68 3.48
N LYS A 75 -4.28 7.07 2.30
CA LYS A 75 -4.08 7.79 1.03
C LYS A 75 -5.21 8.81 0.76
N MET A 76 -6.46 8.44 1.05
CA MET A 76 -7.62 9.33 0.94
C MET A 76 -7.48 10.53 1.87
N PHE A 77 -7.17 10.29 3.15
CA PHE A 77 -6.94 11.35 4.12
C PHE A 77 -5.81 12.28 3.70
N SER A 78 -4.67 11.73 3.28
CA SER A 78 -3.55 12.52 2.77
C SER A 78 -3.96 13.44 1.60
N ASN A 79 -4.80 12.96 0.68
CA ASN A 79 -5.32 13.80 -0.40
C ASN A 79 -6.23 14.92 0.10
N HIS A 80 -7.07 14.63 1.11
CA HIS A 80 -7.97 15.62 1.69
C HIS A 80 -7.20 16.71 2.45
N PHE A 81 -6.19 16.32 3.25
CA PHE A 81 -5.32 17.28 3.95
C PHE A 81 -4.54 18.18 2.99
N MET A 82 -3.99 17.65 1.89
CA MET A 82 -3.26 18.44 0.89
C MET A 82 -4.17 19.36 0.05
N ASN A 83 -5.49 19.10 0.01
CA ASN A 83 -6.45 19.97 -0.66
C ASN A 83 -6.99 21.06 0.28
N GLY A 84 -6.99 20.86 1.59
CA GLY A 84 -7.44 21.83 2.60
C GLY A 84 -6.44 22.98 2.89
N GLU A 85 -5.16 22.82 2.53
CA GLU A 85 -4.15 23.88 2.68
C GLU A 85 -4.12 24.89 1.51
N LYS A 86 -4.98 24.74 0.49
CA LYS A 86 -5.02 25.66 -0.66
C LYS A 86 -5.95 26.86 -0.48
N ASP A 87 -6.69 26.93 0.61
CA ASP A 87 -7.69 27.98 0.89
C ASP A 87 -7.31 28.88 2.08
N GLY A 88 -6.01 29.01 2.39
CA GLY A 88 -5.48 29.88 3.47
C GLY A 88 -4.63 31.03 2.96
#